data_AF-A0A0A2ME88-F1
#
_entry.id   AF-A0A0A2ME88-F1
#
_cell.length_a   1.000
_cell.length_b   1.000
_cell.length_c   1.000
_cell.angle_alpha   90.00
_cell.angle_beta   90.00
_cell.angle_gamma   90.00
#
_symmetry.space_group_name_H-M   'P 1'
#
loop_
_entity.id
_entity.type
_entity.pdbx_description
1 polymer ?
#
loop_
_entity_poly.entity_id
_entity_poly.type
_entity_poly.pdbx_seq_one_letter_code
_entity_poly.pdbx_strand_id
1 'polypeptide(L)'
;PMISLTANDACSGPITVTGTDTMTAGSCSSSYTVTRTWTFVDVCGNTSSVSQIINVSDRSNPVLQAPPANITVSCAGEVPPMISLTATDTCAGEITVTGVDTTVPGNCPNSYVITRRWTVADPCGNSASVSQTITVRDTTPPVIAPLPA
;
A
#
# COMPACT_ATOMS: atom_id res chain seq x y z
N PRO A 1 14.50 -15.27 17.28
CA PRO A 1 15.32 -16.31 17.97
C PRO A 1 14.44 -17.53 18.25
N MET A 2 14.95 -18.74 18.04
CA MET A 2 14.21 -19.97 18.32
C MET A 2 14.12 -20.15 19.83
N ILE A 3 12.91 -20.32 20.36
CA ILE A 3 12.71 -20.58 21.78
C ILE A 3 13.20 -22.00 22.06
N SER A 4 14.01 -22.16 23.10
CA SER A 4 14.43 -23.47 23.59
C SER A 4 13.26 -24.12 24.32
N LEU A 5 12.84 -25.30 23.85
CA LEU A 5 11.87 -26.15 24.54
C LEU A 5 12.59 -27.31 25.22
N THR A 6 12.02 -27.77 26.33
CA THR A 6 12.50 -28.94 27.08
C THR A 6 11.43 -30.01 27.10
N ALA A 7 11.84 -31.26 27.07
CA ALA A 7 10.98 -32.41 27.35
C ALA A 7 11.55 -33.20 28.54
N ASN A 8 10.73 -34.05 29.16
CA ASN A 8 11.14 -34.96 30.23
C ASN A 8 10.72 -36.38 29.86
N ASP A 9 11.59 -37.33 30.14
CA ASP A 9 11.30 -38.75 30.10
C ASP A 9 11.80 -39.35 31.41
N ALA A 10 10.89 -39.89 32.22
CA ALA A 10 11.23 -40.47 33.52
C ALA A 10 11.99 -41.79 33.41
N CYS A 11 11.96 -42.43 32.23
CA CYS A 11 12.57 -43.73 31.96
C CYS A 11 13.87 -43.61 31.15
N SER A 12 14.20 -42.42 30.66
CA SER A 12 15.30 -42.17 29.73
C SER A 12 16.20 -41.03 30.21
N GLY A 13 17.44 -41.03 29.75
CA GLY A 13 18.46 -40.05 30.13
C GLY A 13 18.27 -38.68 29.45
N PRO A 14 19.35 -37.94 29.15
CA PRO A 14 19.24 -36.62 28.53
C PRO A 14 18.51 -36.68 27.17
N ILE A 15 17.66 -35.68 26.91
CA ILE A 15 16.89 -35.55 25.66
C ILE A 15 17.55 -34.53 24.75
N THR A 16 17.69 -34.88 23.48
CA THR A 16 18.13 -33.95 22.43
C THR A 16 16.91 -33.27 21.80
N VAL A 17 16.99 -31.96 21.60
CA VAL A 17 15.95 -31.19 20.89
C VAL A 17 16.55 -30.55 19.64
N THR A 18 15.85 -30.70 18.51
CA THR A 18 16.15 -29.98 17.27
C THR A 18 14.93 -29.19 16.83
N GLY A 19 15.13 -27.97 16.35
CA GLY A 19 14.05 -27.13 15.85
C GLY A 19 14.25 -26.78 14.39
N THR A 20 13.19 -26.87 13.59
CA THR A 20 13.20 -26.53 12.16
C THR A 20 12.05 -25.60 11.83
N ASP A 21 12.31 -24.66 10.90
CA ASP A 21 11.30 -23.74 10.38
C ASP A 21 11.03 -24.10 8.91
N THR A 22 9.75 -24.20 8.55
CA THR A 22 9.31 -24.23 7.15
C THR A 22 8.46 -23.01 6.87
N MET A 23 8.67 -22.39 5.70
CA MET A 23 7.93 -21.21 5.26
C MET A 23 6.99 -21.59 4.12
N THR A 24 5.76 -21.09 4.18
CA THR A 24 4.77 -21.22 3.11
C THR A 24 4.31 -19.82 2.70
N ALA A 25 4.45 -19.51 1.42
CA ALA A 25 4.00 -18.22 0.88
C ALA A 25 2.48 -18.05 1.10
N GLY A 26 2.07 -16.84 1.46
CA GLY A 26 0.67 -16.48 1.63
C GLY A 26 0.02 -16.00 0.33
N SER A 27 -1.11 -15.30 0.45
CA SER A 27 -1.89 -14.80 -0.68
C SER A 27 -1.27 -13.61 -1.41
N CYS A 28 -0.31 -12.94 -0.78
CA CYS A 28 0.44 -11.81 -1.35
C CYS A 28 1.92 -11.89 -0.99
N SER A 29 2.76 -11.12 -1.71
CA SER A 29 4.22 -11.13 -1.60
C SER A 29 4.76 -10.82 -0.20
N SER A 30 3.99 -10.08 0.60
CA SER A 30 4.36 -9.68 1.97
C SER A 30 3.64 -10.52 3.05
N SER A 31 3.06 -11.66 2.67
CA SER A 31 2.39 -12.58 3.59
C SER A 31 2.97 -13.99 3.50
N TYR A 32 3.10 -14.66 4.64
CA TYR A 32 3.56 -16.05 4.73
C TYR A 32 3.24 -16.66 6.09
N THR A 33 3.24 -17.99 6.15
CA THR A 33 3.14 -18.75 7.39
C THR A 33 4.47 -19.44 7.67
N VAL A 34 4.94 -19.36 8.92
CA VAL A 34 6.07 -20.13 9.41
C VAL A 34 5.54 -21.27 10.27
N THR A 35 5.84 -22.51 9.90
CA THR A 35 5.62 -23.68 10.74
C THR A 35 6.93 -24.05 11.40
N ARG A 36 7.03 -23.82 12.71
CA ARG A 36 8.19 -24.19 13.51
C ARG A 36 7.93 -25.51 14.20
N THR A 37 8.79 -26.51 14.02
CA THR A 37 8.64 -27.84 14.61
C THR A 37 9.85 -28.15 15.49
N TRP A 38 9.59 -28.59 16.72
CA TRP A 38 10.61 -29.13 17.61
C TRP A 38 10.47 -30.64 17.65
N THR A 39 11.57 -31.34 17.44
CA THR A 39 11.67 -32.79 17.53
C THR A 39 12.58 -33.16 18.69
N PHE A 40 12.05 -33.95 19.62
CA PHE A 40 12.74 -34.47 20.79
C PHE A 40 13.13 -35.92 20.53
N VAL A 41 14.37 -36.28 20.83
CA VAL A 41 14.91 -37.63 20.69
C VAL A 41 15.56 -38.05 22.00
N ASP A 42 15.11 -39.18 22.55
CA ASP A 42 15.72 -39.78 23.73
C ASP A 42 16.95 -40.63 23.37
N VAL A 43 17.67 -41.16 24.37
CA VAL A 43 18.88 -41.98 24.12
C VAL A 43 18.59 -43.33 23.47
N CYS A 44 17.34 -43.79 23.51
CA CYS A 44 16.88 -45.02 22.88
C CYS A 44 16.42 -44.81 21.43
N GLY A 45 16.36 -43.56 20.96
CA GLY A 45 15.92 -43.19 19.62
C GLY A 45 14.40 -42.98 19.50
N ASN A 46 13.65 -42.96 20.60
CA ASN A 46 12.24 -42.60 20.58
C ASN A 46 12.08 -41.12 20.27
N THR A 47 11.02 -40.78 19.53
CA THR A 47 10.80 -39.40 19.08
C THR A 47 9.42 -38.88 19.44
N SER A 48 9.35 -37.58 19.73
CA SER A 48 8.11 -36.82 19.81
C SER A 48 8.32 -35.43 19.20
N SER A 49 7.24 -34.78 18.77
CA SER A 49 7.33 -33.44 18.21
C SER A 49 6.15 -32.55 18.60
N VAL A 50 6.40 -31.25 18.55
CA VAL A 50 5.39 -30.20 18.71
C VAL A 50 5.64 -29.11 17.68
N SER A 51 4.58 -28.48 17.19
CA SER A 51 4.70 -27.40 16.22
C SER A 51 4.00 -26.12 16.66
N GLN A 52 4.54 -24.99 16.25
CA GLN A 52 3.96 -23.65 16.36
C GLN A 52 3.72 -23.11 14.95
N ILE A 53 2.56 -22.51 14.74
CA ILE A 53 2.21 -21.82 13.49
C ILE A 53 2.27 -20.31 13.75
N ILE A 54 3.04 -19.60 12.93
CA ILE A 54 3.19 -18.14 12.98
C ILE A 54 2.68 -17.58 11.66
N ASN A 55 1.68 -16.70 11.71
CA ASN A 55 1.13 -16.05 10.52
C ASN A 55 1.68 -14.63 10.39
N VAL A 56 2.23 -14.32 9.22
CA VAL A 56 2.71 -12.99 8.85
C VAL A 56 1.84 -12.46 7.73
N SER A 57 1.30 -11.25 7.93
CA SER A 57 0.47 -10.56 6.95
C SER A 57 0.79 -9.07 6.99
N ASP A 58 0.92 -8.46 5.81
CA ASP A 58 1.00 -7.03 5.68
C ASP A 58 -0.39 -6.39 5.87
N ARG A 59 -0.43 -5.34 6.70
CA ARG A 59 -1.63 -4.56 7.04
C ARG A 59 -1.36 -3.06 6.99
N SER A 60 -0.18 -2.66 6.54
CA SER A 60 0.21 -1.26 6.46
C SER A 60 -0.34 -0.68 5.17
N ASN A 61 -0.99 0.48 5.22
CA ASN A 61 -1.35 1.19 4.00
C ASN A 61 -0.11 1.87 3.41
N PRO A 62 0.00 1.95 2.07
CA PRO A 62 0.99 2.82 1.44
C PRO A 62 0.82 4.28 1.84
N VAL A 63 1.94 4.98 2.00
CA VAL A 63 1.99 6.42 2.25
C VAL A 63 2.21 7.14 0.94
N LEU A 64 1.17 7.81 0.43
CA LEU A 64 1.24 8.65 -0.77
C LEU A 64 1.93 9.98 -0.50
N GLN A 65 2.70 10.46 -1.49
CA GLN A 65 3.12 11.86 -1.52
C GLN A 65 1.91 12.80 -1.55
N ALA A 66 2.06 13.99 -0.97
CA ALA A 66 1.07 15.05 -1.09
C ALA A 66 0.78 15.37 -2.57
N PRO A 67 -0.50 15.50 -2.97
CA PRO A 67 -0.86 15.91 -4.31
C PRO A 67 -0.46 17.38 -4.55
N PRO A 68 -0.43 17.85 -5.81
CA PRO A 68 -0.30 19.27 -6.09
C PRO A 68 -1.45 20.07 -5.46
N ALA A 69 -1.19 21.34 -5.16
CA ALA A 69 -2.20 22.23 -4.59
C ALA A 69 -3.40 22.41 -5.54
N ASN A 70 -4.55 22.70 -4.95
CA ASN A 70 -5.74 23.07 -5.72
C ASN A 70 -5.51 24.40 -6.45
N ILE A 71 -6.03 24.52 -7.67
CA ILE A 71 -5.86 25.71 -8.50
C ILE A 71 -7.16 26.12 -9.16
N THR A 72 -7.21 27.39 -9.58
CA THR A 72 -8.24 27.92 -10.49
C THR A 72 -7.55 28.48 -11.72
N VAL A 73 -8.08 28.16 -12.89
CA VAL A 73 -7.58 28.62 -14.18
C VAL A 73 -8.74 29.20 -15.00
N SER A 74 -8.43 30.13 -15.91
CA SER A 74 -9.46 30.83 -16.67
C SER A 74 -9.92 30.03 -17.89
N CYS A 75 -9.01 29.22 -18.45
CA CYS A 75 -9.23 28.52 -19.71
C CYS A 75 -8.87 27.03 -19.62
N ALA A 76 -9.52 26.21 -20.45
CA ALA A 76 -9.25 24.77 -20.53
C ALA A 76 -7.78 24.46 -20.89
N GLY A 77 -7.15 25.29 -21.73
CA GLY A 77 -5.75 25.13 -22.12
C GLY A 77 -4.73 25.41 -21.01
N GLU A 78 -5.16 25.96 -19.89
CA GLU A 78 -4.31 26.24 -18.71
C GLU A 78 -4.34 25.09 -17.69
N VAL A 79 -5.17 24.07 -17.91
CA VAL A 79 -5.21 22.87 -17.05
C VAL A 79 -3.86 22.14 -17.16
N PRO A 80 -3.11 21.98 -16.06
CA PRO A 80 -1.83 21.28 -16.11
C PRO A 80 -1.99 19.81 -16.53
N PRO A 81 -1.00 19.25 -17.26
CA PRO A 81 -1.02 17.84 -17.62
C PRO A 81 -1.05 16.96 -16.36
N MET A 82 -1.54 15.73 -16.52
CA MET A 82 -1.54 14.75 -15.44
C MET A 82 -0.11 14.35 -15.09
N ILE A 83 0.17 14.27 -13.79
CA ILE A 83 1.44 13.77 -13.26
C ILE A 83 1.21 12.46 -12.51
N SER A 84 2.27 11.66 -12.41
CA SER A 84 2.32 10.55 -11.46
C SER A 84 2.79 11.05 -10.09
N LEU A 85 2.34 10.38 -9.02
CA LEU A 85 2.87 10.52 -7.68
C LEU A 85 3.62 9.25 -7.29
N THR A 86 4.40 9.31 -6.22
CA THR A 86 4.97 8.14 -5.57
C THR A 86 4.25 7.84 -4.25
N ALA A 87 4.24 6.57 -3.88
CA ALA A 87 3.87 6.09 -2.57
C ALA A 87 4.98 5.19 -2.02
N THR A 88 5.12 5.12 -0.70
CA THR A 88 6.03 4.18 -0.04
C THR A 88 5.25 3.29 0.91
N ASP A 89 5.56 2.01 0.88
CA ASP A 89 5.05 1.04 1.83
C ASP A 89 6.20 0.29 2.50
N THR A 90 6.02 -0.05 3.78
CA THR A 90 7.07 -0.71 4.58
C THR A 90 7.44 -2.11 4.09
N CYS A 91 6.53 -2.80 3.42
CA CYS A 91 6.72 -4.17 2.94
C CYS A 91 6.80 -4.25 1.41
N ALA A 92 6.06 -3.40 0.68
CA ALA A 92 6.07 -3.37 -0.78
C ALA A 92 7.11 -2.41 -1.39
N GLY A 93 7.66 -1.48 -0.61
CA GLY A 93 8.64 -0.49 -1.10
C GLY A 93 8.00 0.69 -1.82
N GLU A 94 8.70 1.27 -2.80
CA GLU A 94 8.20 2.42 -3.57
C GLU A 94 7.25 1.97 -4.70
N ILE A 95 6.14 2.69 -4.85
CA ILE A 95 5.10 2.43 -5.84
C ILE A 95 4.81 3.74 -6.60
N THR A 96 4.83 3.71 -7.93
CA THR A 96 4.39 4.84 -8.75
C THR A 96 2.90 4.74 -9.05
N VAL A 97 2.17 5.86 -8.91
CA VAL A 97 0.72 5.92 -9.15
C VAL A 97 0.38 7.01 -10.17
N THR A 98 -0.48 6.67 -11.14
CA THR A 98 -1.03 7.63 -12.10
C THR A 98 -2.40 8.10 -11.62
N GLY A 99 -2.69 9.39 -11.82
CA GLY A 99 -3.98 9.96 -11.46
C GLY A 99 -5.11 9.55 -12.41
N VAL A 100 -6.33 9.83 -12.00
CA VAL A 100 -7.52 9.75 -12.84
C VAL A 100 -8.34 11.03 -12.65
N ASP A 101 -8.71 11.66 -13.76
CA ASP A 101 -9.51 12.87 -13.77
C ASP A 101 -11.00 12.53 -13.85
N THR A 102 -11.79 13.23 -13.05
CA THR A 102 -13.25 13.27 -13.17
C THR A 102 -13.69 14.72 -13.30
N THR A 103 -14.63 15.00 -14.20
CA THR A 103 -15.03 16.37 -14.52
C THR A 103 -16.50 16.58 -14.23
N VAL A 104 -16.81 17.67 -13.55
CA VAL A 104 -18.18 18.10 -13.26
C VAL A 104 -18.41 19.46 -13.92
N PRO A 105 -19.43 19.61 -14.80
CA PRO A 105 -19.78 20.90 -15.39
C PRO A 105 -20.10 21.96 -14.33
N GLY A 106 -19.68 23.19 -14.59
CA GLY A 106 -20.01 24.37 -13.78
C GLY A 106 -21.26 25.09 -14.28
N ASN A 107 -21.54 26.25 -13.69
CA ASN A 107 -22.76 27.01 -13.94
C ASN A 107 -22.70 27.89 -15.20
N CYS A 108 -21.51 28.13 -15.75
CA CYS A 108 -21.30 28.95 -16.94
C CYS A 108 -20.82 28.08 -18.10
N PRO A 109 -21.07 28.50 -19.36
CA PRO A 109 -20.44 27.87 -20.53
C PRO A 109 -18.92 27.74 -20.33
N ASN A 110 -18.37 26.58 -20.68
CA ASN A 110 -16.95 26.24 -20.56
C ASN A 110 -16.37 26.27 -19.13
N SER A 111 -17.19 26.44 -18.08
CA SER A 111 -16.75 26.26 -16.70
C SER A 111 -16.96 24.82 -16.24
N TYR A 112 -16.01 24.27 -15.49
CA TYR A 112 -16.07 22.93 -14.91
C TYR A 112 -15.04 22.75 -13.80
N VAL A 113 -15.22 21.73 -12.97
CA VAL A 113 -14.27 21.33 -11.94
C VAL A 113 -13.72 19.95 -12.29
N ILE A 114 -12.40 19.83 -12.33
CA ILE A 114 -11.71 18.54 -12.41
C ILE A 114 -11.32 18.12 -10.99
N THR A 115 -11.70 16.91 -10.60
CA THR A 115 -11.12 16.20 -9.45
C THR A 115 -10.15 15.17 -9.98
N ARG A 116 -8.86 15.41 -9.77
CA ARG A 116 -7.77 14.49 -10.10
C ARG A 116 -7.47 13.64 -8.89
N ARG A 117 -7.65 12.32 -8.98
CA ARG A 117 -7.47 11.38 -7.87
C ARG A 117 -6.35 10.40 -8.16
N TRP A 118 -5.42 10.23 -7.22
CA TRP A 118 -4.43 9.17 -7.22
C TRP A 118 -4.85 8.12 -6.19
N THR A 119 -4.95 6.87 -6.61
CA THR A 119 -5.30 5.75 -5.74
C THR A 119 -4.26 4.66 -5.94
N VAL A 120 -3.65 4.20 -4.86
CA VAL A 120 -2.65 3.13 -4.86
C VAL A 120 -3.11 1.99 -3.97
N ALA A 121 -2.79 0.76 -4.37
CA ALA A 121 -2.92 -0.42 -3.54
C ALA A 121 -1.60 -1.18 -3.56
N ASP A 122 -1.20 -1.72 -2.41
CA ASP A 122 -0.07 -2.64 -2.31
C ASP A 122 -0.47 -4.07 -2.78
N PRO A 123 0.47 -5.01 -2.89
CA PRO A 123 0.18 -6.38 -3.28
C PRO A 123 -0.74 -7.16 -2.32
N CYS A 124 -0.92 -6.68 -1.09
CA CYS A 124 -1.77 -7.30 -0.06
C CYS A 124 -3.15 -6.65 0.04
N GLY A 125 -3.44 -5.65 -0.79
CA GLY A 125 -4.73 -4.98 -0.89
C GLY A 125 -4.91 -3.80 0.07
N ASN A 126 -3.87 -3.40 0.82
CA ASN A 126 -3.93 -2.17 1.59
C ASN A 126 -3.84 -0.98 0.62
N SER A 127 -4.60 0.08 0.89
CA SER A 127 -4.79 1.15 -0.09
C SER A 127 -4.81 2.54 0.51
N ALA A 128 -4.45 3.52 -0.32
CA ALA A 128 -4.49 4.93 0.01
C ALA A 128 -4.91 5.76 -1.21
N SER A 129 -5.48 6.94 -0.97
CA SER A 129 -5.80 7.87 -2.05
C SER A 129 -5.66 9.33 -1.64
N VAL A 130 -5.26 10.18 -2.59
CA VAL A 130 -5.21 11.64 -2.47
C VAL A 130 -5.83 12.30 -3.71
N SER A 131 -6.20 13.57 -3.61
CA SER A 131 -6.82 14.29 -4.72
C SER A 131 -6.41 15.75 -4.82
N GLN A 132 -6.45 16.27 -6.03
CA GLN A 132 -6.34 17.69 -6.38
C GLN A 132 -7.64 18.15 -7.03
N THR A 133 -8.07 19.36 -6.71
CA THR A 133 -9.19 20.05 -7.35
C THR A 133 -8.67 21.16 -8.27
N ILE A 134 -9.10 21.16 -9.53
CA ILE A 134 -8.78 22.17 -10.54
C ILE A 134 -10.09 22.79 -11.00
N THR A 135 -10.27 24.08 -10.75
CA THR A 135 -11.46 24.82 -11.18
C THR A 135 -11.17 25.56 -12.47
N VAL A 136 -11.97 25.34 -13.52
CA VAL A 136 -11.91 26.08 -14.77
C VAL A 136 -13.11 27.04 -14.80
N ARG A 137 -12.85 28.34 -14.79
CA ARG A 137 -13.88 29.37 -14.83
C ARG A 137 -13.28 30.66 -15.38
N ASP A 138 -13.98 31.27 -16.34
CA ASP A 138 -13.62 32.60 -16.82
C ASP A 138 -13.69 33.64 -15.69
N THR A 139 -12.55 34.28 -15.44
CA THR A 139 -12.39 35.39 -14.49
C THR A 139 -11.96 36.69 -15.18
N THR A 140 -11.87 36.69 -16.52
CA THR A 140 -11.35 37.79 -17.31
C THR A 140 -12.50 38.70 -17.77
N PRO A 141 -12.51 40.00 -17.38
CA PRO A 141 -13.51 40.92 -17.88
C PRO A 141 -13.40 41.16 -19.40
N PRO A 142 -14.51 41.48 -20.09
CA PRO A 142 -14.45 41.89 -21.49
C PRO A 142 -13.73 43.23 -21.65
N VAL A 143 -12.99 43.39 -22.75
CA VAL A 143 -12.37 44.66 -23.15
C VAL A 143 -13.27 45.40 -24.15
N ILE A 144 -13.40 46.72 -23.94
CA ILE A 144 -14.16 47.59 -24.83
C ILE A 144 -13.32 47.85 -26.09
N ALA A 145 -13.91 47.62 -27.27
CA ALA A 145 -13.28 47.98 -28.53
C ALA A 145 -13.21 49.51 -28.70
N PRO A 146 -12.14 50.06 -29.32
CA PRO A 146 -12.11 51.47 -29.67
C PRO A 146 -13.27 51.81 -30.62
N LEU A 147 -13.83 53.01 -30.46
CA LEU A 147 -14.91 53.50 -31.32
C LEU A 147 -14.44 53.55 -32.79
N PRO A 148 -15.32 53.25 -33.77
CA PRO A 148 -15.01 53.47 -35.18
C PRO A 148 -14.64 54.94 -35.43
N ALA A 149 -13.66 55.18 -36.30
CA ALA A 149 -13.25 56.52 -36.73
C ALA A 149 -14.30 57.19 -37.64
#